data_AF-D7E432-F1
#
_entry.id   AF-D7E432-F1
#
_cell.length_a   1.000
_cell.length_b   1.000
_cell.length_c   1.000
_cell.angle_alpha   90.00
_cell.angle_beta   90.00
_cell.angle_gamma   90.00
#
_symmetry.space_group_name_H-M   'P 1'
#
loop_
_entity.id
_entity.type
_entity.pdbx_description
1 polymer ?
#
loop_
_entity_poly.entity_id
_entity_poly.type
_entity_poly.pdbx_seq_one_letter_code
_entity_poly.pdbx_strand_id
1 'polypeptide(L)'
;MLYVLEHPELALHNNPAELVARTMVQQRNISYATQILEGTEAWDTFMSLVATTRKLGISFFEYIRDGISQVGNIPSLGTIIREKSLLNPFGCSWIPQ
;
A
#
# COMPACT_ATOMS: atom_id res chain seq x y z
N MET A 1 -10.35 10.04 19.02
CA MET A 1 -11.67 9.72 18.42
C MET A 1 -11.55 8.35 17.76
N LEU A 2 -12.52 7.45 17.96
CA LEU A 2 -12.51 6.07 17.42
C LEU A 2 -13.42 6.00 16.19
N TYR A 3 -12.83 6.03 14.99
CA TYR A 3 -13.59 5.99 13.73
C TYR A 3 -14.41 4.70 13.54
N VAL A 4 -14.03 3.62 14.24
CA VAL A 4 -14.79 2.36 14.22
C VAL A 4 -16.22 2.50 14.76
N LEU A 5 -16.53 3.57 15.52
CA LEU A 5 -17.90 3.83 16.00
C LEU A 5 -18.82 4.30 14.86
N GLU A 6 -18.27 5.02 13.88
CA GLU A 6 -18.99 5.51 12.70
C GLU A 6 -18.87 4.51 11.54
N HIS A 7 -17.75 3.79 11.47
CA HIS A 7 -17.39 2.86 10.40
C HIS A 7 -17.03 1.47 10.97
N PRO A 8 -18.03 0.62 11.28
CA PRO A 8 -17.83 -0.65 11.97
C PRO A 8 -17.04 -1.69 11.17
N GLU A 9 -16.87 -1.48 9.86
CA GLU A 9 -15.99 -2.28 9.00
C GLU A 9 -14.49 -2.09 9.29
N LEU A 10 -14.11 -1.01 9.98
CA LEU A 10 -12.72 -0.73 10.32
C LEU A 10 -12.24 -1.64 11.44
N ALA A 11 -10.96 -2.00 11.40
CA ALA A 11 -10.34 -2.68 12.53
C ALA A 11 -10.29 -1.75 13.75
N LEU A 12 -10.62 -2.29 14.93
CA LEU A 12 -10.50 -1.57 16.20
C LEU A 12 -9.05 -1.16 16.52
N HIS A 13 -8.08 -1.95 16.06
CA HIS A 13 -6.65 -1.72 16.30
C HIS A 13 -5.92 -1.30 15.02
N ASN A 14 -4.82 -0.55 15.19
CA ASN A 14 -3.98 -0.11 14.08
C ASN A 14 -2.85 -1.12 13.72
N ASN A 15 -2.85 -2.31 14.32
CA ASN A 15 -1.75 -3.29 14.18
C ASN A 15 -1.31 -3.54 12.73
N PRO A 16 -2.21 -3.70 11.74
CA PRO A 16 -1.79 -3.93 10.36
C PRO A 16 -0.98 -2.76 9.78
N ALA A 17 -1.37 -1.52 10.06
CA ALA A 17 -0.62 -0.36 9.57
C ALA A 17 0.70 -0.19 10.34
N GLU A 18 0.69 -0.41 11.66
CA GLU A 18 1.89 -0.35 12.49
C GLU A 18 2.93 -1.38 12.07
N LEU A 19 2.52 -2.63 11.79
CA LEU A 19 3.43 -3.68 11.34
C LEU A 19 4.15 -3.29 10.04
N VAL A 20 3.42 -2.75 9.07
CA VAL A 20 3.99 -2.27 7.81
C VAL A 20 5.00 -1.14 8.05
N ALA A 21 4.63 -0.14 8.85
CA ALA A 21 5.52 0.96 9.21
C ALA A 21 6.76 0.48 9.97
N ARG A 22 6.61 -0.50 10.86
CA ARG A 22 7.71 -1.05 11.65
C ARG A 22 8.73 -1.78 10.78
N THR A 23 8.28 -2.60 9.82
CA THR A 23 9.19 -3.24 8.86
C THR A 23 10.00 -2.20 8.09
N MET A 24 9.37 -1.10 7.68
CA MET A 24 10.02 0.01 6.99
C MET A 24 11.08 0.70 7.87
N VAL A 25 10.74 1.01 9.13
CA VAL A 25 11.68 1.62 10.10
C VAL A 25 12.87 0.71 10.39
N GLN A 26 12.63 -0.60 10.57
CA GLN A 26 13.70 -1.58 10.78
C GLN A 26 14.65 -1.63 9.58
N GLN A 27 14.11 -1.69 8.37
CA GLN A 27 14.94 -1.70 7.16
C GLN A 27 15.76 -0.42 7.03
N ARG A 28 15.16 0.74 7.31
CA ARG A 28 15.87 2.03 7.32
C ARG A 28 17.04 2.02 8.31
N ASN A 29 16.82 1.51 9.52
CA ASN A 29 17.87 1.45 10.54
C ASN A 29 19.02 0.53 10.12
N ILE A 30 18.73 -0.63 9.53
CA ILE A 30 19.75 -1.58 9.05
C ILE A 30 20.53 -1.01 7.87
N SER A 31 19.87 -0.27 6.98
CA SER A 31 20.48 0.31 5.78
C SER A 31 21.08 1.70 5.99
N TYR A 32 21.24 2.16 7.24
CA TYR A 32 21.77 3.49 7.59
C TYR A 32 21.00 4.68 6.99
N ALA A 33 19.71 4.48 6.71
CA ALA A 33 18.85 5.45 6.04
C ALA A 33 19.39 5.96 4.69
N THR A 34 18.58 6.78 4.04
CA THR A 34 18.94 7.45 2.79
C THR A 34 19.80 8.67 3.08
N GLN A 35 20.84 8.88 2.27
CA GLN A 35 21.83 9.95 2.46
C GLN A 35 21.53 11.20 1.61
N ILE A 36 20.72 11.04 0.56
CA ILE A 36 20.33 12.09 -0.38
C ILE A 36 18.82 12.09 -0.58
N LEU A 37 18.29 13.20 -1.11
CA LEU A 37 16.85 13.39 -1.31
C LEU A 37 16.29 12.38 -2.30
N GLU A 38 16.95 12.18 -3.44
CA GLU A 38 16.54 11.27 -4.50
C GLU A 38 16.45 9.82 -4.01
N GLY A 39 17.37 9.43 -3.13
CA GLY A 39 17.35 8.13 -2.47
C GLY A 39 16.17 7.97 -1.53
N THR A 40 15.79 9.05 -0.84
CA THR A 40 14.61 9.08 0.05
C THR A 40 13.33 8.93 -0.75
N GLU A 41 13.18 9.69 -1.84
CA GLU A 41 12.03 9.61 -2.75
C GLU A 41 11.89 8.23 -3.39
N ALA A 42 13.01 7.66 -3.86
CA ALA A 42 13.04 6.32 -4.42
C ALA A 42 12.60 5.28 -3.39
N TRP A 43 13.13 5.36 -2.17
CA TRP A 43 12.78 4.43 -1.09
C TRP A 43 11.30 4.53 -0.72
N ASP A 44 10.76 5.74 -0.53
CA ASP A 44 9.34 5.97 -0.21
C ASP A 44 8.41 5.41 -1.31
N THR A 45 8.80 5.61 -2.57
CA THR A 45 8.08 5.08 -3.73
C THR A 45 8.06 3.55 -3.74
N PHE A 46 9.23 2.91 -3.62
CA PHE A 46 9.32 1.45 -3.62
C PHE A 46 8.65 0.82 -2.40
N MET A 47 8.72 1.45 -1.23
CA MET A 47 8.02 0.98 -0.04
C MET A 47 6.50 1.00 -0.23
N SER A 48 5.97 2.05 -0.84
CA SER A 48 4.55 2.14 -1.20
C SER A 48 4.15 1.06 -2.21
N LEU A 49 5.00 0.79 -3.21
CA LEU A 49 4.77 -0.28 -4.20
C LEU A 49 4.77 -1.68 -3.57
N VAL A 50 5.76 -1.98 -2.72
CA VAL A 50 5.87 -3.27 -2.01
C VAL A 50 4.65 -3.49 -1.12
N ALA A 51 4.25 -2.48 -0.35
CA ALA A 51 3.08 -2.59 0.53
C ALA A 51 1.79 -2.81 -0.27
N THR A 52 1.60 -2.07 -1.36
CA THR A 52 0.40 -2.17 -2.20
C THR A 52 0.32 -3.51 -2.93
N THR A 53 1.40 -3.96 -3.56
CA THR A 53 1.45 -5.27 -4.25
C THR A 53 1.18 -6.42 -3.30
N ARG A 54 1.76 -6.40 -2.08
CA ARG A 54 1.43 -7.37 -1.01
C ARG A 54 -0.05 -7.37 -0.63
N LYS A 55 -0.66 -6.19 -0.43
CA LYS A 55 -2.10 -6.09 -0.10
C LYS A 55 -2.99 -6.63 -1.22
N LEU A 56 -2.54 -6.51 -2.47
CA LEU A 56 -3.28 -7.00 -3.64
C LEU A 56 -3.00 -8.48 -3.97
N GLY A 57 -2.03 -9.11 -3.32
CA GLY A 57 -1.61 -10.48 -3.60
C GLY A 57 -0.78 -10.62 -4.89
N ILE A 58 -0.13 -9.54 -5.32
CA ILE A 58 0.69 -9.47 -6.53
C ILE A 58 2.16 -9.54 -6.13
N SER A 59 2.98 -10.30 -6.87
CA SER A 59 4.41 -10.29 -6.67
C SER A 59 5.01 -8.94 -7.08
N PHE A 60 5.69 -8.27 -6.15
CA PHE A 60 6.38 -7.01 -6.40
C PHE A 60 7.36 -7.11 -7.58
N PHE A 61 8.15 -8.18 -7.63
CA PHE A 61 9.15 -8.37 -8.70
C PHE A 61 8.49 -8.58 -10.06
N GLU A 62 7.36 -9.30 -10.12
CA GLU A 62 6.64 -9.49 -11.37
C GLU A 62 6.02 -8.19 -11.86
N TYR A 63 5.47 -7.37 -10.94
CA TYR A 63 4.95 -6.04 -11.26
C TYR A 63 6.03 -5.11 -11.84
N ILE A 64 7.20 -5.04 -11.19
CA ILE A 64 8.32 -4.22 -11.69
C ILE A 64 8.83 -4.75 -13.03
N ARG A 65 8.99 -6.07 -13.18
CA ARG A 65 9.43 -6.70 -14.43
C ARG A 65 8.47 -6.40 -15.57
N ASP A 66 7.17 -6.50 -15.34
CA ASP A 66 6.12 -6.23 -16.35
C ASP A 66 6.20 -4.78 -16.85
N GLY A 67 6.36 -3.83 -15.93
CA GLY A 67 6.52 -2.40 -16.25
C GLY A 67 7.81 -2.08 -17.00
N ILE A 68 8.96 -2.62 -16.56
CA ILE A 68 10.26 -2.40 -17.23
C ILE A 68 10.26 -3.04 -18.63
N SER A 69 9.67 -4.23 -18.75
CA SER A 69 9.59 -4.96 -20.03
C SER A 69 8.53 -4.41 -20.97
N GLN A 70 7.72 -3.43 -20.52
CA GLN A 70 6.61 -2.84 -21.26
C GLN A 70 5.61 -3.86 -21.81
N VAL A 71 5.47 -5.01 -21.12
CA VAL A 71 4.57 -6.08 -21.55
C VAL A 71 3.12 -5.71 -21.23
N GLY A 72 2.89 -5.09 -20.07
CA GLY A 72 1.58 -4.57 -19.68
C GLY A 72 0.56 -5.66 -19.32
N ASN A 73 1.00 -6.82 -18.84
CA ASN A 73 0.10 -7.89 -18.40
C ASN A 73 -0.55 -7.56 -17.06
N ILE A 74 0.12 -6.80 -16.19
CA ILE A 74 -0.42 -6.44 -14.88
C ILE A 74 -0.99 -5.02 -14.99
N PRO A 75 -2.30 -4.83 -14.77
CA PRO A 75 -2.90 -3.50 -14.76
C PRO A 75 -2.26 -2.61 -13.70
N SER A 76 -2.40 -1.28 -13.86
CA SER A 76 -1.93 -0.35 -12.83
C SER A 76 -2.54 -0.69 -11.47
N LEU A 77 -1.76 -0.60 -10.39
CA LEU A 77 -2.26 -0.92 -9.05
C LEU A 77 -3.51 -0.09 -8.69
N GLY A 78 -3.58 1.16 -9.16
CA GLY A 78 -4.76 2.02 -8.99
C GLY A 78 -6.03 1.46 -9.65
N THR A 79 -5.90 0.89 -10.85
CA THR A 79 -7.02 0.21 -11.53
C THR A 79 -7.52 -0.96 -10.71
N ILE A 80 -6.61 -1.81 -10.22
CA ILE A 80 -6.95 -3.00 -9.43
C ILE A 80 -7.60 -2.61 -8.10
N ILE A 81 -7.10 -1.55 -7.43
CA ILE A 81 -7.71 -1.01 -6.21
C ILE A 81 -9.14 -0.55 -6.48
N ARG A 82 -9.37 0.16 -7.58
CA ARG A 82 -10.70 0.64 -7.96
C ARG A 82 -11.66 -0.52 -8.23
N GLU A 83 -11.22 -1.54 -8.97
CA GLU A 83 -12.03 -2.74 -9.24
C GLU A 83 -12.39 -3.50 -7.95
N LYS A 84 -11.42 -3.72 -7.06
CA LYS A 84 -11.68 -4.37 -5.76
C LYS A 84 -12.60 -3.55 -4.86
N SER A 85 -12.50 -2.23 -4.90
CA SER A 85 -13.39 -1.33 -4.14
C SER A 85 -14.85 -1.48 -4.57
N LEU A 86 -15.11 -1.62 -5.88
CA LEU A 86 -16.47 -1.84 -6.40
C LEU A 86 -17.08 -3.16 -5.91
N LEU A 87 -16.27 -4.20 -5.70
CA LEU A 87 -16.73 -5.51 -5.19
C LEU A 87 -17.02 -5.51 -3.69
N ASN A 88 -16.54 -4.50 -2.95
CA ASN A 88 -16.64 -4.44 -1.51
C ASN A 88 -17.08 -3.04 -1.04
N PRO A 89 -18.38 -2.72 -1.18
CA PRO A 89 -18.92 -1.38 -0.98
C PRO A 89 -19.10 -1.05 0.51
N PHE A 90 -18.04 -1.18 1.32
CA PHE A 90 -18.03 -0.62 2.67
C PHE A 90 -18.08 0.92 2.68
N GLY A 91 -17.90 1.56 1.52
CA GLY A 91 -17.99 3.00 1.32
C GLY A 91 -19.36 3.61 1.64
N CYS A 92 -20.44 2.83 1.79
CA CYS A 92 -21.76 3.36 2.11
C CYS A 92 -21.84 4.09 3.45
N SER A 93 -20.98 3.74 4.43
CA SER A 93 -20.88 4.43 5.72
C SER A 93 -20.14 5.78 5.61
N TRP A 94 -19.34 5.98 4.56
CA TRP A 94 -18.49 7.16 4.34
C TRP A 94 -19.15 8.26 3.49
N ILE A 95 -20.38 8.04 3.03
CA ILE A 95 -21.15 9.04 2.28
C ILE A 95 -21.74 10.02 3.31
N PRO A 96 -21.41 11.33 3.25
CA PRO A 96 -22.04 12.32 4.11
C PRO A 96 -23.56 12.31 3.89
N GLN A 97 -24.33 12.35 4.98
CA GLN A 97 -25.79 12.52 4.91
C GLN A 97 -26.19 13.86 4.30
#